data_AF-A0A5E4QUN3-F1
#
_entry.id   AF-A0A5E4QUN3-F1
#
_cell.length_a   1.000
_cell.length_b   1.000
_cell.length_c   1.000
_cell.angle_alpha   90.00
_cell.angle_beta   90.00
_cell.angle_gamma   90.00
#
_symmetry.space_group_name_H-M   'P 1'
#
loop_
_entity.id
_entity.type
_entity.pdbx_description
1 polymer ?
#
loop_
_entity_poly.entity_id
_entity_poly.type
_entity_poly.pdbx_seq_one_letter_code
_entity_poly.pdbx_strand_id
1 'polypeptide(L)'
;MLKVPVRKCYHVAKLSFFIILVVAVLSLFEHWRGGKRTAKANIIIPEELYENQILQDEALIIPGLGEGGVAAYLSGEAKRLGEESEKKLAINVYLSDRIAYNRTLIDQRNPACQRVLYDAELPSASVILIFHNEPYSVVIRTIWSVINSARRDQPWYNRANYVDRVTGKTMTLGYPGQDPSSPFVYLKEIILVDDNSTLPELKDKLSYYIRTRLPPDLIKILRLPDRVGLTRARLAGARYAKGDVLLFLDAHCEAQHDWLRPLLQRIKDSPHAVVVPIIDVIEASNFYYSVQDPVTFQGLMRARTRGARLARGDVLVFLDAHCEASTDWLRPLLQRVAHKRDAVVTPLIDIIDQSTFQLDAAQLFQVGGFTFTGHFTWIDVPEREKKRRGSDIAPTWSPTMAGGLFAISRPYYWELGAYDEQMAGWGGENLEMSFRIWQCGGTLETIPCSRVGHVFRSFHPYGLPAQTDTHGINTARMAEVWMDEYAELKTRR
;
A
#
# COMPACT_ATOMS: atom_id res chain seq x y z
N MET A 1 -65.93 -0.30 -61.36
CA MET A 1 -65.83 -0.21 -59.89
C MET A 1 -64.73 -1.16 -59.40
N LEU A 2 -63.56 -0.63 -59.02
CA LEU A 2 -62.41 -1.42 -58.55
C LEU A 2 -62.73 -2.15 -57.23
N LYS A 3 -62.62 -3.48 -57.23
CA LYS A 3 -62.65 -4.33 -56.02
C LYS A 3 -61.26 -4.30 -55.37
N VAL A 4 -61.10 -3.54 -54.29
CA VAL A 4 -59.88 -3.53 -53.47
C VAL A 4 -59.84 -4.80 -52.61
N PRO A 5 -58.73 -5.58 -52.60
CA PRO A 5 -58.66 -6.83 -51.85
C PRO A 5 -58.49 -6.54 -50.34
N VAL A 6 -59.58 -6.73 -49.60
CA VAL A 6 -59.74 -6.52 -48.14
C VAL A 6 -58.62 -7.15 -47.30
N ARG A 7 -58.00 -8.25 -47.76
CA ARG A 7 -56.88 -8.92 -47.06
C ARG A 7 -55.59 -8.10 -47.02
N LYS A 8 -55.29 -7.28 -48.03
CA LYS A 8 -54.08 -6.43 -48.02
C LYS A 8 -54.25 -5.20 -47.11
N CYS A 9 -55.46 -4.63 -47.04
CA CYS A 9 -55.78 -3.57 -46.09
C CYS A 9 -55.72 -4.05 -44.63
N TYR A 10 -56.12 -5.29 -44.35
CA TYR A 10 -56.03 -5.86 -43.01
C TYR A 10 -54.59 -6.00 -42.52
N HIS A 11 -53.67 -6.46 -43.37
CA HIS A 11 -52.25 -6.57 -43.01
C HIS A 11 -51.57 -5.21 -42.83
N VAL A 12 -51.88 -4.23 -43.69
CA VAL A 12 -51.38 -2.86 -43.52
C VAL A 12 -51.92 -2.25 -42.24
N ALA A 13 -53.22 -2.38 -41.96
CA ALA A 13 -53.83 -1.89 -40.71
C ALA A 13 -53.23 -2.56 -39.46
N LYS A 14 -52.94 -3.87 -39.52
CA LYS A 14 -52.33 -4.61 -38.40
C LYS A 14 -50.88 -4.19 -38.15
N LEU A 15 -50.12 -3.93 -39.21
CA LEU A 15 -48.75 -3.43 -39.12
C LEU A 15 -48.73 -1.98 -38.61
N SER A 16 -49.63 -1.12 -39.09
CA SER A 16 -49.79 0.25 -38.60
C SER A 16 -50.20 0.28 -37.13
N PHE A 17 -51.14 -0.59 -36.72
CA PHE A 17 -51.54 -0.70 -35.31
C PHE A 17 -50.39 -1.19 -34.42
N PHE A 18 -49.60 -2.16 -34.88
CA PHE A 18 -48.44 -2.66 -34.15
C PHE A 18 -47.36 -1.57 -34.00
N ILE A 19 -47.09 -0.79 -35.04
CA ILE A 19 -46.15 0.34 -34.98
C ILE A 19 -46.65 1.42 -34.02
N ILE A 20 -47.94 1.77 -34.06
CA ILE A 20 -48.54 2.74 -33.14
C ILE A 20 -48.45 2.22 -31.69
N LEU A 21 -48.70 0.93 -31.46
CA LEU A 21 -48.56 0.31 -30.14
C LEU A 21 -47.12 0.37 -29.63
N VAL A 22 -46.13 0.06 -30.48
CA VAL A 22 -44.70 0.12 -30.12
C VAL A 22 -44.28 1.56 -29.82
N VAL A 23 -44.69 2.54 -30.63
CA VAL A 23 -44.40 3.96 -30.39
C VAL A 23 -45.09 4.47 -29.12
N ALA A 24 -46.33 4.03 -28.85
CA ALA A 24 -47.05 4.38 -27.63
C ALA A 24 -46.38 3.78 -26.39
N VAL A 25 -45.94 2.51 -26.44
CA VAL A 25 -45.20 1.85 -25.35
C VAL A 25 -43.85 2.50 -25.15
N LEU A 26 -43.11 2.85 -26.21
CA LEU A 26 -41.84 3.56 -26.10
C LEU A 26 -42.04 4.98 -25.55
N SER A 27 -43.10 5.68 -25.96
CA SER A 27 -43.43 7.01 -25.41
C SER A 27 -43.88 6.92 -23.96
N LEU A 28 -44.63 5.89 -23.56
CA LEU A 28 -44.97 5.62 -22.15
C LEU A 28 -43.74 5.20 -21.34
N PHE A 29 -42.80 4.46 -21.94
CA PHE A 29 -41.54 4.08 -21.30
C PHE A 29 -40.59 5.28 -21.16
N GLU A 30 -40.55 6.17 -22.15
CA GLU A 30 -39.86 7.46 -22.07
C GLU A 30 -40.56 8.43 -21.10
N HIS A 31 -41.88 8.43 -21.01
CA HIS A 31 -42.62 9.23 -20.04
C HIS A 31 -42.51 8.66 -18.63
N TRP A 32 -42.37 7.35 -18.46
CA TRP A 32 -42.10 6.70 -17.18
C TRP A 32 -40.64 6.85 -16.73
N ARG A 33 -39.68 6.81 -17.68
CA ARG A 33 -38.29 7.24 -17.44
C ARG A 33 -38.20 8.76 -17.19
N GLY A 34 -39.01 9.54 -17.89
CA GLY A 34 -39.11 10.99 -17.80
C GLY A 34 -39.83 11.47 -16.55
N GLY A 35 -40.74 10.67 -16.00
CA GLY A 35 -41.43 10.88 -14.71
C GLY A 35 -40.56 10.50 -13.50
N LYS A 36 -39.39 9.90 -13.73
CA LYS A 36 -38.27 9.84 -12.78
C LYS A 36 -37.21 10.91 -13.07
N ARG A 37 -37.52 11.97 -13.84
CA ARG A 37 -36.82 13.24 -13.69
C ARG A 37 -37.32 13.88 -12.40
N THR A 38 -36.59 13.55 -11.34
CA THR A 38 -36.19 14.51 -10.31
C THR A 38 -37.24 15.59 -10.06
N ALA A 39 -38.13 15.33 -9.10
CA ALA A 39 -38.35 16.36 -8.10
C ALA A 39 -36.95 16.67 -7.55
N LYS A 40 -36.26 17.64 -8.18
CA LYS A 40 -35.12 18.32 -7.60
C LYS A 40 -35.69 19.02 -6.37
N ALA A 41 -35.77 18.30 -5.26
CA ALA A 41 -35.42 18.90 -4.01
C ALA A 41 -33.99 19.39 -4.23
N ASN A 42 -33.86 20.67 -4.60
CA ASN A 42 -32.62 21.41 -4.48
C ASN A 42 -32.30 21.44 -2.98
N ILE A 43 -31.80 20.32 -2.45
CA ILE A 43 -30.98 20.35 -1.25
C ILE A 43 -29.64 20.87 -1.77
N ILE A 44 -29.57 22.19 -1.94
CA ILE A 44 -28.29 22.89 -1.98
C ILE A 44 -27.73 22.66 -0.58
N ILE A 45 -26.97 21.58 -0.37
CA ILE A 45 -25.95 21.63 0.66
C ILE A 45 -24.94 22.60 0.07
N PRO A 46 -24.84 23.84 0.58
CA PRO A 46 -24.03 24.85 -0.08
C PRO A 46 -22.59 24.36 -0.06
N GLU A 47 -21.88 24.43 -1.18
CA GLU A 47 -20.44 24.20 -1.25
C GLU A 47 -19.68 24.96 -0.14
N GLU A 48 -20.23 26.11 0.28
CA GLU A 48 -19.82 26.90 1.45
C GLU A 48 -19.75 26.11 2.77
N LEU A 49 -20.66 25.14 3.01
CA LEU A 49 -20.59 24.28 4.19
C LEU A 49 -19.30 23.44 4.20
N TYR A 50 -18.99 22.80 3.08
CA TYR A 50 -17.80 21.95 2.96
C TYR A 50 -16.52 22.77 2.96
N GLU A 51 -16.53 23.93 2.30
CA GLU A 51 -15.41 24.89 2.37
C GLU A 51 -15.14 25.33 3.81
N ASN A 52 -16.17 25.73 4.56
CA ASN A 52 -16.02 26.10 5.96
C ASN A 52 -15.49 24.96 6.83
N GLN A 53 -15.96 23.73 6.62
CA GLN A 53 -15.44 22.55 7.33
C GLN A 53 -13.96 22.29 7.00
N ILE A 54 -13.56 22.42 5.73
CA ILE A 54 -12.17 22.23 5.32
C ILE A 54 -11.27 23.32 5.91
N LEU A 55 -11.71 24.59 5.86
CA LEU A 55 -10.96 25.70 6.46
C LEU A 55 -10.80 25.50 7.98
N GLN A 56 -11.81 24.95 8.65
CA GLN A 56 -11.71 24.58 10.07
C GLN A 56 -10.69 23.46 10.31
N ASP A 57 -10.71 22.40 9.49
CA ASP A 57 -9.71 21.32 9.60
C ASP A 57 -8.30 21.86 9.35
N GLU A 58 -8.11 22.66 8.31
CA GLU A 58 -6.81 23.24 7.94
C GLU A 58 -6.30 24.19 9.03
N ALA A 59 -7.19 24.91 9.72
CA ALA A 59 -6.84 25.76 10.85
C ALA A 59 -6.40 24.98 12.11
N LEU A 60 -6.68 23.67 12.21
CA LEU A 60 -6.19 22.82 13.30
C LEU A 60 -4.73 22.40 13.09
N ILE A 61 -4.20 22.47 11.86
CA ILE A 61 -2.84 22.03 11.54
C ILE A 61 -1.83 22.89 12.31
N ILE A 62 -0.95 22.22 13.06
CA ILE A 62 0.14 22.85 13.81
C ILE A 62 1.38 22.84 12.92
N PRO A 63 1.90 24.02 12.50
CA PRO A 63 3.06 24.09 11.63
C PRO A 63 4.28 23.36 12.22
N GLY A 64 4.93 22.51 11.43
CA GLY A 64 6.13 21.77 11.83
C GLY A 64 5.87 20.49 12.64
N LEU A 65 4.64 20.25 13.11
CA LEU A 65 4.33 19.06 13.90
C LEU A 65 4.47 17.79 13.04
N GLY A 66 5.37 16.89 13.43
CA GLY A 66 5.59 15.62 12.73
C GLY A 66 6.31 15.73 11.38
N GLU A 67 6.86 16.90 11.04
CA GLU A 67 7.65 17.11 9.81
C GLU A 67 8.90 16.23 9.77
N GLY A 68 9.34 15.85 8.58
CA GLY A 68 10.44 14.89 8.40
C GLY A 68 10.12 13.46 8.89
N GLY A 69 8.88 13.19 9.31
CA GLY A 69 8.48 11.91 9.89
C GLY A 69 8.92 11.73 11.35
N VAL A 70 9.27 12.80 12.07
CA VAL A 70 9.60 12.70 13.51
C VAL A 70 8.35 12.45 14.36
N ALA A 71 8.55 11.90 15.56
CA ALA A 71 7.46 11.67 16.51
C ALA A 71 6.80 12.99 16.91
N ALA A 72 5.48 13.05 16.83
CA ALA A 72 4.67 14.20 17.19
C ALA A 72 3.98 14.00 18.55
N TYR A 73 3.96 15.05 19.37
CA TYR A 73 3.40 14.99 20.71
C TYR A 73 2.46 16.17 20.96
N LEU A 74 1.30 15.88 21.54
CA LEU A 74 0.38 16.87 22.08
C LEU A 74 0.59 17.03 23.59
N SER A 75 0.15 18.14 24.16
CA SER A 75 0.23 18.43 25.59
C SER A 75 -1.15 18.76 26.19
N GLY A 76 -1.27 18.67 27.52
CA GLY A 76 -2.49 19.02 28.24
C GLY A 76 -3.72 18.22 27.79
N GLU A 77 -4.85 18.91 27.64
CA GLU A 77 -6.11 18.31 27.21
C GLU A 77 -6.04 17.68 25.82
N ALA A 78 -5.29 18.29 24.89
CA ALA A 78 -5.10 17.77 23.54
C ALA A 78 -4.45 16.37 23.55
N LYS A 79 -3.51 16.13 24.48
CA LYS A 79 -2.92 14.80 24.68
C LYS A 79 -3.96 13.77 25.11
N ARG A 80 -4.80 14.11 26.10
CA ARG A 80 -5.87 13.22 26.61
C ARG A 80 -6.86 12.85 25.50
N LEU A 81 -7.28 13.83 24.71
CA LEU A 81 -8.20 13.60 23.58
C LEU A 81 -7.56 12.71 22.50
N GLY A 82 -6.25 12.83 22.27
CA GLY A 82 -5.50 11.94 21.39
C GLY A 82 -5.44 10.50 21.87
N GLU A 83 -5.11 10.28 23.14
CA GLU A 83 -5.07 8.94 23.75
C GLU A 83 -6.47 8.28 23.77
N GLU A 84 -7.53 9.06 23.98
CA GLU A 84 -8.92 8.58 23.89
C GLU A 84 -9.32 8.20 22.46
N SER A 85 -8.90 9.00 21.48
CA SER A 85 -9.11 8.72 20.06
C SER A 85 -8.40 7.42 19.65
N GLU A 86 -7.15 7.24 20.07
CA GLU A 86 -6.35 6.03 19.80
C GLU A 86 -6.99 4.78 20.39
N LYS A 87 -7.44 4.82 21.65
CA LYS A 87 -8.12 3.68 22.28
C LYS A 87 -9.38 3.26 21.54
N LYS A 88 -10.08 4.21 20.90
CA LYS A 88 -11.32 3.94 20.18
C LYS A 88 -11.08 3.45 18.74
N LEU A 89 -10.09 3.99 18.06
CA LEU A 89 -9.90 3.81 16.61
C LEU A 89 -8.61 3.06 16.25
N ALA A 90 -7.82 2.65 17.25
CA ALA A 90 -6.47 2.08 17.11
C ALA A 90 -5.48 3.02 16.41
N ILE A 91 -5.78 4.32 16.39
CA ILE A 91 -4.97 5.38 15.78
C ILE A 91 -5.32 6.73 16.41
N ASN A 92 -4.31 7.55 16.71
CA ASN A 92 -4.48 8.86 17.31
C ASN A 92 -4.96 9.89 16.26
N VAL A 93 -6.25 9.81 15.89
CA VAL A 93 -6.84 10.70 14.86
C VAL A 93 -6.74 12.16 15.28
N TYR A 94 -6.95 12.46 16.57
CA TYR A 94 -6.87 13.83 17.07
C TYR A 94 -5.48 14.46 16.87
N LEU A 95 -4.41 13.67 16.98
CA LEU A 95 -3.06 14.09 16.60
C LEU A 95 -2.90 14.18 15.08
N SER A 96 -3.39 13.18 14.32
CA SER A 96 -3.35 13.21 12.85
C SER A 96 -3.95 14.50 12.28
N ASP A 97 -5.11 14.92 12.79
CA ASP A 97 -5.81 16.13 12.34
C ASP A 97 -5.00 17.42 12.54
N ARG A 98 -3.94 17.38 13.35
CA ARG A 98 -3.04 18.49 13.64
C ARG A 98 -1.69 18.40 12.92
N ILE A 99 -1.39 17.28 12.27
CA ILE A 99 -0.17 17.10 11.45
C ILE A 99 -0.53 17.45 10.01
N ALA A 100 0.29 18.28 9.35
CA ALA A 100 0.05 18.72 7.98
C ALA A 100 -0.21 17.57 7.00
N TYR A 101 -1.25 17.67 6.18
CA TYR A 101 -1.59 16.63 5.19
C TYR A 101 -0.47 16.35 4.19
N ASN A 102 0.37 17.34 3.92
CA ASN A 102 1.50 17.28 3.00
C ASN A 102 2.85 17.29 3.72
N ARG A 103 2.91 16.80 4.98
CA ARG A 103 4.17 16.75 5.74
C ARG A 103 5.29 16.08 4.97
N THR A 104 6.52 16.53 5.21
CA THR A 104 7.71 15.93 4.63
C THR A 104 8.13 14.68 5.39
N LEU A 105 8.88 13.80 4.73
CA LEU A 105 9.58 12.67 5.34
C LEU A 105 11.08 12.81 5.10
N ILE A 106 11.92 12.28 5.97
CA ILE A 106 13.36 12.14 5.68
C ILE A 106 13.54 10.92 4.77
N ASP A 107 14.47 10.97 3.79
CA ASP A 107 14.79 9.80 2.96
C ASP A 107 15.50 8.73 3.80
N GLN A 108 14.78 7.65 4.10
CA GLN A 108 15.26 6.54 4.93
C GLN A 108 15.77 5.35 4.10
N ARG A 109 15.93 5.51 2.78
CA ARG A 109 16.43 4.43 1.93
C ARG A 109 17.92 4.20 2.17
N ASN A 110 18.38 2.99 1.85
CA ASN A 110 19.80 2.71 1.78
C ASN A 110 20.49 3.75 0.86
N PRO A 111 21.59 4.41 1.28
CA PRO A 111 22.26 5.42 0.46
C PRO A 111 22.71 4.94 -0.93
N ALA A 112 22.90 3.62 -1.11
CA ALA A 112 23.18 3.05 -2.42
C ALA A 112 21.99 3.18 -3.39
N CYS A 113 20.74 3.22 -2.90
CA CYS A 113 19.54 3.45 -3.71
C CYS A 113 19.56 4.80 -4.43
N GLN A 114 20.15 5.83 -3.82
CA GLN A 114 20.30 7.15 -4.43
C GLN A 114 21.25 7.16 -5.64
N ARG A 115 22.05 6.09 -5.80
CA ARG A 115 22.98 5.94 -6.93
C ARG A 115 22.42 5.12 -8.07
N VAL A 116 21.27 4.46 -7.86
CA VAL A 116 20.60 3.67 -8.89
C VAL A 116 20.08 4.60 -9.98
N LEU A 117 20.34 4.23 -11.24
CA LEU A 117 19.82 4.93 -12.41
C LEU A 117 18.66 4.11 -12.99
N TYR A 118 17.46 4.67 -12.94
CA TYR A 118 16.27 4.15 -13.59
C TYR A 118 16.12 4.76 -14.98
N ASP A 119 15.45 4.05 -15.89
CA ASP A 119 15.13 4.57 -17.21
C ASP A 119 14.20 5.77 -17.14
N ALA A 120 14.40 6.71 -18.05
CA ALA A 120 13.55 7.90 -18.16
C ALA A 120 12.12 7.53 -18.58
N GLU A 121 11.97 6.56 -19.49
CA GLU A 121 10.67 6.02 -19.92
C GLU A 121 10.35 4.72 -19.16
N LEU A 122 9.28 4.75 -18.35
CA LEU A 122 8.78 3.62 -17.56
C LEU A 122 7.26 3.43 -17.79
N PRO A 123 6.69 2.25 -17.45
CA PRO A 123 5.25 2.01 -17.52
C PRO A 123 4.44 3.01 -16.67
N SER A 124 3.23 3.33 -17.11
CA SER A 124 2.32 4.20 -16.36
C SER A 124 1.68 3.48 -15.16
N ALA A 125 1.48 4.18 -14.04
CA ALA A 125 0.91 3.63 -12.81
C ALA A 125 -0.49 4.18 -12.53
N SER A 126 -1.45 3.29 -12.24
CA SER A 126 -2.71 3.63 -11.58
C SER A 126 -2.63 3.22 -10.11
N VAL A 127 -2.66 4.20 -9.21
CA VAL A 127 -2.65 3.94 -7.76
C VAL A 127 -4.09 3.73 -7.30
N ILE A 128 -4.37 2.61 -6.63
CA ILE A 128 -5.71 2.24 -6.15
C ILE A 128 -5.69 2.26 -4.62
N LEU A 129 -6.46 3.17 -4.04
CA LEU A 129 -6.62 3.34 -2.60
C LEU A 129 -8.00 2.88 -2.18
N ILE A 130 -8.07 1.86 -1.34
CA ILE A 130 -9.34 1.33 -0.81
C ILE A 130 -9.52 1.85 0.60
N PHE A 131 -10.71 2.34 0.91
CA PHE A 131 -11.04 2.81 2.25
C PHE A 131 -12.47 2.46 2.63
N HIS A 132 -12.66 2.20 3.93
CA HIS A 132 -13.96 2.05 4.57
C HIS A 132 -13.87 2.72 5.93
N ASN A 133 -14.64 3.79 6.14
CA ASN A 133 -14.66 4.56 7.39
C ASN A 133 -13.29 5.06 7.88
N GLU A 134 -12.31 5.16 7.00
CA GLU A 134 -10.96 5.60 7.35
C GLU A 134 -10.94 7.07 7.84
N PRO A 135 -10.14 7.45 8.85
CA PRO A 135 -10.07 8.84 9.31
C PRO A 135 -9.69 9.80 8.18
N TYR A 136 -10.44 10.90 8.05
CA TYR A 136 -10.31 11.84 6.94
C TYR A 136 -8.88 12.36 6.74
N SER A 137 -8.22 12.83 7.81
CA SER A 137 -6.86 13.36 7.75
C SER A 137 -5.85 12.35 7.23
N VAL A 138 -6.06 11.06 7.51
CA VAL A 138 -5.17 9.97 7.12
C VAL A 138 -5.34 9.60 5.64
N VAL A 139 -6.58 9.57 5.15
CA VAL A 139 -6.88 9.39 3.71
C VAL A 139 -6.27 10.53 2.90
N ILE A 140 -6.50 11.78 3.33
CA ILE A 140 -6.00 12.97 2.63
C ILE A 140 -4.46 12.99 2.63
N ARG A 141 -3.81 12.64 3.75
CA ARG A 141 -2.34 12.55 3.83
C ARG A 141 -1.77 11.50 2.89
N THR A 142 -2.41 10.35 2.77
CA THR A 142 -2.01 9.30 1.81
C THR A 142 -2.07 9.81 0.37
N ILE A 143 -3.14 10.52 0.00
CA ILE A 143 -3.28 11.11 -1.33
C ILE A 143 -2.18 12.14 -1.60
N TRP A 144 -1.94 13.07 -0.66
CA TRP A 144 -0.88 14.07 -0.78
C TRP A 144 0.50 13.44 -0.89
N SER A 145 0.76 12.37 -0.13
CA SER A 145 2.03 11.66 -0.18
C SER A 145 2.30 11.04 -1.57
N VAL A 146 1.29 10.42 -2.19
CA VAL A 146 1.39 9.90 -3.56
C VAL A 146 1.58 11.03 -4.58
N ILE A 147 0.79 12.10 -4.47
CA ILE A 147 0.88 13.26 -5.38
C ILE A 147 2.26 13.88 -5.32
N ASN A 148 2.72 14.25 -4.12
CA ASN A 148 3.96 14.97 -3.92
C ASN A 148 5.15 14.14 -4.40
N SER A 149 5.19 12.84 -4.08
CA SER A 149 6.29 11.96 -4.51
C SER A 149 6.34 11.72 -6.02
N ALA A 150 5.24 11.93 -6.75
CA ALA A 150 5.15 11.74 -8.20
C ALA A 150 5.31 13.03 -9.02
N ARG A 151 5.51 14.19 -8.39
CA ARG A 151 5.65 15.48 -9.11
C ARG A 151 6.94 15.54 -9.92
N ARG A 152 6.88 16.08 -11.12
CA ARG A 152 8.02 16.22 -12.05
C ARG A 152 9.13 17.13 -11.52
N ASP A 153 8.80 18.06 -10.61
CA ASP A 153 9.76 18.94 -9.96
C ASP A 153 10.59 18.26 -8.86
N GLN A 154 10.32 16.99 -8.54
CA GLN A 154 11.11 16.25 -7.57
C GLN A 154 12.55 16.04 -8.05
N PRO A 155 13.55 16.27 -7.18
CA PRO A 155 14.96 16.40 -7.60
C PRO A 155 15.53 15.09 -8.14
N TRP A 156 15.00 13.94 -7.71
CA TRP A 156 15.49 12.63 -8.13
C TRP A 156 15.14 12.29 -9.58
N TYR A 157 14.12 12.92 -10.19
CA TYR A 157 13.76 12.71 -11.60
C TYR A 157 14.76 13.31 -12.59
N ASN A 158 15.56 14.29 -12.16
CA ASN A 158 16.64 14.85 -12.97
C ASN A 158 17.71 13.80 -13.31
N ARG A 159 17.80 12.73 -12.51
CA ARG A 159 18.77 11.66 -12.68
C ARG A 159 18.06 10.40 -13.19
N ALA A 160 18.07 10.22 -14.51
CA ALA A 160 17.52 9.07 -15.21
C ALA A 160 18.41 8.66 -16.40
N ASN A 161 18.26 7.42 -16.86
CA ASN A 161 18.89 6.93 -18.08
C ASN A 161 17.99 7.28 -19.27
N TYR A 162 18.46 8.14 -20.19
CA TYR A 162 17.66 8.62 -21.33
C TYR A 162 17.90 7.81 -22.62
N VAL A 163 18.72 6.77 -22.57
CA VAL A 163 18.97 5.90 -23.72
C VAL A 163 18.63 4.48 -23.30
N ASP A 164 17.66 3.88 -24.00
CA ASP A 164 17.26 2.50 -23.76
C ASP A 164 18.45 1.57 -24.03
N ARG A 165 18.80 0.73 -23.06
CA ARG A 165 20.04 -0.08 -23.11
C ARG A 165 20.00 -1.19 -24.15
N VAL A 166 18.80 -1.63 -24.54
CA VAL A 166 18.61 -2.75 -25.46
C VAL A 166 18.48 -2.24 -26.90
N THR A 167 17.67 -1.21 -27.08
CA THR A 167 17.32 -0.68 -28.41
C THR A 167 18.17 0.50 -28.84
N GLY A 168 18.86 1.17 -27.91
CA GLY A 168 19.59 2.41 -28.17
C GLY A 168 18.69 3.63 -28.42
N LYS A 169 17.37 3.49 -28.28
CA LYS A 169 16.40 4.56 -28.54
C LYS A 169 16.49 5.63 -27.43
N THR A 170 16.45 6.90 -27.83
CA THR A 170 16.26 8.00 -26.89
C THR A 170 14.87 7.94 -26.24
N MET A 171 14.84 7.96 -24.92
CA MET A 171 13.65 7.94 -24.08
C MET A 171 13.33 9.35 -23.57
N THR A 172 12.05 9.58 -23.29
CA THR A 172 11.58 10.83 -22.65
C THR A 172 11.13 10.53 -21.23
N LEU A 173 11.36 11.46 -20.30
CA LEU A 173 10.98 11.31 -18.90
C LEU A 173 9.45 11.21 -18.74
N GLY A 174 8.95 10.01 -18.40
CA GLY A 174 7.53 9.74 -18.24
C GLY A 174 7.15 8.34 -18.72
N TYR A 175 5.88 8.16 -19.07
CA TYR A 175 5.43 6.94 -19.74
C TYR A 175 5.11 7.18 -21.22
N PRO A 176 5.07 6.14 -22.07
CA PRO A 176 4.72 6.28 -23.47
C PRO A 176 3.39 7.02 -23.67
N GLY A 177 3.42 8.15 -24.38
CA GLY A 177 2.25 8.99 -24.62
C GLY A 177 1.85 9.91 -23.46
N GLN A 178 2.66 10.01 -22.40
CA GLN A 178 2.46 11.04 -21.37
C GLN A 178 2.68 12.43 -21.95
N ASP A 179 1.78 13.37 -21.62
CA ASP A 179 1.97 14.79 -21.92
C ASP A 179 3.26 15.30 -21.24
N PRO A 180 4.25 15.80 -22.00
CA PRO A 180 5.50 16.32 -21.44
C PRO A 180 5.30 17.51 -20.50
N SER A 181 4.19 18.25 -20.64
CA SER A 181 3.81 19.37 -19.77
C SER A 181 3.11 18.92 -18.49
N SER A 182 2.78 17.63 -18.35
CA SER A 182 2.17 17.09 -17.15
C SER A 182 3.06 17.37 -15.92
N PRO A 183 2.49 17.89 -14.82
CA PRO A 183 3.23 18.13 -13.59
C PRO A 183 3.64 16.84 -12.87
N PHE A 184 3.24 15.67 -13.36
CA PHE A 184 3.56 14.36 -12.79
C PHE A 184 4.44 13.54 -13.73
N VAL A 185 5.13 12.55 -13.17
CA VAL A 185 5.90 11.55 -13.91
C VAL A 185 5.41 10.17 -13.51
N TYR A 186 5.14 9.30 -14.50
CA TYR A 186 4.69 7.92 -14.33
C TYR A 186 3.28 7.74 -13.74
N LEU A 187 2.81 8.62 -12.86
CA LEU A 187 1.48 8.58 -12.27
C LEU A 187 0.40 8.97 -13.30
N LYS A 188 -0.46 8.01 -13.65
CA LYS A 188 -1.56 8.21 -14.62
C LYS A 188 -2.84 8.67 -13.95
N GLU A 189 -3.17 8.06 -12.81
CA GLU A 189 -4.37 8.37 -12.04
C GLU A 189 -4.28 7.78 -10.62
N ILE A 190 -5.06 8.34 -9.71
CA ILE A 190 -5.34 7.78 -8.37
C ILE A 190 -6.83 7.43 -8.32
N ILE A 191 -7.15 6.19 -7.97
CA ILE A 191 -8.51 5.67 -7.88
C ILE A 191 -8.82 5.42 -6.41
N LEU A 192 -9.69 6.24 -5.84
CA LEU A 192 -10.19 6.09 -4.48
C LEU A 192 -11.44 5.21 -4.51
N VAL A 193 -11.37 4.01 -3.93
CA VAL A 193 -12.50 3.08 -3.85
C VAL A 193 -13.09 3.16 -2.44
N ASP A 194 -14.26 3.77 -2.33
CA ASP A 194 -15.06 3.78 -1.12
C ASP A 194 -15.88 2.49 -1.02
N ASP A 195 -15.48 1.59 -0.13
CA ASP A 195 -16.20 0.35 0.17
C ASP A 195 -17.38 0.63 1.12
N ASN A 196 -18.29 1.49 0.66
CA ASN A 196 -19.51 1.89 1.35
C ASN A 196 -19.28 2.43 2.78
N SER A 197 -18.42 3.44 2.92
CA SER A 197 -18.22 4.18 4.19
C SER A 197 -19.53 4.84 4.66
N THR A 198 -19.69 4.98 5.96
CA THR A 198 -20.82 5.67 6.61
C THR A 198 -20.45 7.03 7.18
N LEU A 199 -19.16 7.34 7.32
CA LEU A 199 -18.68 8.64 7.81
C LEU A 199 -19.04 9.79 6.84
N PRO A 200 -19.76 10.85 7.28
CA PRO A 200 -20.16 11.96 6.42
C PRO A 200 -18.99 12.69 5.74
N GLU A 201 -17.88 12.87 6.46
CA GLU A 201 -16.68 13.56 5.95
C GLU A 201 -16.05 12.83 4.76
N LEU A 202 -16.26 11.52 4.64
CA LEU A 202 -15.76 10.73 3.53
C LEU A 202 -16.65 10.82 2.29
N LYS A 203 -17.82 11.46 2.35
CA LYS A 203 -18.75 11.58 1.21
C LYS A 203 -18.52 12.85 0.42
N ASP A 204 -19.40 13.83 0.57
CA ASP A 204 -19.40 15.04 -0.24
C ASP A 204 -18.25 15.98 0.15
N LYS A 205 -17.88 16.05 1.45
CA LYS A 205 -16.71 16.82 1.91
C LYS A 205 -15.42 16.36 1.24
N LEU A 206 -15.12 15.05 1.25
CA LEU A 206 -13.98 14.48 0.53
C LEU A 206 -14.02 14.79 -0.98
N SER A 207 -15.19 14.65 -1.59
CA SER A 207 -15.38 14.90 -3.03
C SER A 207 -15.17 16.38 -3.38
N TYR A 208 -15.57 17.28 -2.48
CA TYR A 208 -15.34 18.70 -2.56
C TYR A 208 -13.85 19.04 -2.40
N TYR A 209 -13.18 18.52 -1.36
CA TYR A 209 -11.73 18.72 -1.14
C TYR A 209 -10.90 18.29 -2.36
N ILE A 210 -11.19 17.11 -2.92
CA ILE A 210 -10.49 16.62 -4.11
C ILE A 210 -10.67 17.58 -5.30
N ARG A 211 -11.88 18.12 -5.48
CA ARG A 211 -12.17 19.05 -6.58
C ARG A 211 -11.50 20.42 -6.39
N THR A 212 -11.38 20.91 -5.16
CA THR A 212 -10.95 22.29 -4.89
C THR A 212 -9.49 22.44 -4.47
N ARG A 213 -8.87 21.38 -3.93
CA ARG A 213 -7.49 21.42 -3.39
C ARG A 213 -6.49 20.53 -4.13
N LEU A 214 -6.97 19.58 -4.93
CA LEU A 214 -6.10 18.61 -5.61
C LEU A 214 -6.12 18.80 -7.13
N PRO A 215 -5.10 18.29 -7.85
CA PRO A 215 -5.00 18.44 -9.30
C PRO A 215 -6.25 17.90 -10.01
N PRO A 216 -6.83 18.64 -10.97
CA PRO A 216 -8.01 18.19 -11.71
C PRO A 216 -7.68 16.92 -12.51
N ASP A 217 -8.69 16.07 -12.70
CA ASP A 217 -8.66 14.84 -13.50
C ASP A 217 -7.68 13.73 -13.08
N LEU A 218 -6.81 13.97 -12.10
CA LEU A 218 -5.87 12.99 -11.57
C LEU A 218 -6.57 11.95 -10.67
N ILE A 219 -7.52 12.39 -9.85
CA ILE A 219 -8.17 11.57 -8.83
C ILE A 219 -9.59 11.23 -9.25
N LYS A 220 -9.95 9.95 -9.13
CA LYS A 220 -11.31 9.45 -9.41
C LYS A 220 -11.82 8.70 -8.20
N ILE A 221 -13.05 9.01 -7.79
CA ILE A 221 -13.69 8.34 -6.65
C ILE A 221 -14.72 7.35 -7.17
N LEU A 222 -14.52 6.08 -6.84
CA LEU A 222 -15.46 4.99 -7.08
C LEU A 222 -16.20 4.69 -5.78
N ARG A 223 -17.50 5.02 -5.74
CA ARG A 223 -18.37 4.71 -4.59
C ARG A 223 -19.10 3.39 -4.84
N LEU A 224 -18.81 2.38 -4.03
CA LEU A 224 -19.50 1.10 -4.12
C LEU A 224 -20.87 1.19 -3.41
N PRO A 225 -21.94 0.61 -3.99
CA PRO A 225 -23.29 0.70 -3.43
C PRO A 225 -23.45 -0.10 -2.14
N ASP A 226 -22.68 -1.19 -2.00
CA ASP A 226 -22.70 -2.11 -0.88
C ASP A 226 -21.29 -2.27 -0.32
N ARG A 227 -21.19 -2.70 0.95
CA ARG A 227 -19.90 -3.05 1.55
C ARG A 227 -19.50 -4.45 1.10
N VAL A 228 -18.58 -4.53 0.15
CA VAL A 228 -18.16 -5.78 -0.51
C VAL A 228 -16.88 -6.37 0.06
N GLY A 229 -16.13 -5.61 0.87
CA GLY A 229 -14.87 -6.03 1.47
C GLY A 229 -13.65 -5.71 0.60
N LEU A 230 -12.46 -5.86 1.20
CA LEU A 230 -11.18 -5.38 0.64
C LEU A 230 -10.90 -5.95 -0.75
N THR A 231 -11.03 -7.27 -0.90
CA THR A 231 -10.70 -8.00 -2.14
C THR A 231 -11.57 -7.55 -3.31
N ARG A 232 -12.88 -7.46 -3.11
CA ARG A 232 -13.83 -7.04 -4.15
C ARG A 232 -13.72 -5.54 -4.45
N ALA A 233 -13.42 -4.72 -3.45
CA ALA A 233 -13.15 -3.30 -3.65
C ALA A 233 -11.86 -3.08 -4.48
N ARG A 234 -10.78 -3.83 -4.19
CA ARG A 234 -9.56 -3.85 -5.02
C ARG A 234 -9.86 -4.22 -6.46
N LEU A 235 -10.66 -5.26 -6.66
CA LEU A 235 -11.07 -5.70 -7.98
C LEU A 235 -11.87 -4.62 -8.73
N ALA A 236 -12.79 -3.93 -8.05
CA ALA A 236 -13.55 -2.84 -8.64
C ALA A 236 -12.65 -1.69 -9.09
N GLY A 237 -11.67 -1.30 -8.26
CA GLY A 237 -10.64 -0.33 -8.61
C GLY A 237 -9.78 -0.78 -9.80
N ALA A 238 -9.35 -2.05 -9.82
CA ALA A 238 -8.56 -2.63 -10.89
C ALA A 238 -9.29 -2.62 -12.23
N ARG A 239 -10.59 -2.94 -12.25
CA ARG A 239 -11.44 -2.89 -13.46
C ARG A 239 -11.54 -1.48 -14.04
N TYR A 240 -11.47 -0.47 -13.18
CA TYR A 240 -11.58 0.94 -13.58
C TYR A 240 -10.23 1.55 -14.03
N ALA A 241 -9.12 0.97 -13.58
CA ALA A 241 -7.76 1.45 -13.84
C ALA A 241 -7.32 1.31 -15.31
N LYS A 242 -6.58 2.32 -15.77
CA LYS A 242 -6.09 2.46 -17.16
C LYS A 242 -4.57 2.45 -17.27
N GLY A 243 -3.85 2.48 -16.15
CA GLY A 243 -2.38 2.41 -16.08
C GLY A 243 -1.86 1.08 -16.59
N ASP A 244 -0.60 1.06 -17.00
CA ASP A 244 0.09 -0.17 -17.40
C ASP A 244 0.38 -1.06 -16.18
N VAL A 245 0.55 -0.42 -15.02
CA VAL A 245 0.77 -1.05 -13.71
C VAL A 245 -0.36 -0.68 -12.76
N LEU A 246 -0.92 -1.68 -12.08
CA LEU A 246 -1.81 -1.50 -10.94
C LEU A 246 -0.96 -1.43 -9.67
N LEU A 247 -1.14 -0.38 -8.88
CA LEU A 247 -0.44 -0.20 -7.62
C LEU A 247 -1.47 -0.05 -6.50
N PHE A 248 -1.58 -1.09 -5.67
CA PHE A 248 -2.47 -1.08 -4.51
C PHE A 248 -1.77 -0.46 -3.30
N LEU A 249 -2.46 0.43 -2.60
CA LEU A 249 -2.02 1.04 -1.35
C LEU A 249 -3.20 1.08 -0.38
N ASP A 250 -2.93 0.86 0.90
CA ASP A 250 -3.91 1.14 1.95
C ASP A 250 -4.05 2.66 2.13
N ALA A 251 -5.21 3.10 2.65
CA ALA A 251 -5.55 4.52 2.77
C ALA A 251 -4.91 5.24 3.99
N HIS A 252 -3.97 4.58 4.67
CA HIS A 252 -3.19 5.10 5.80
C HIS A 252 -1.70 4.86 5.59
N CYS A 253 -1.22 5.32 4.44
CA CYS A 253 0.16 5.14 4.00
C CYS A 253 0.84 6.49 3.72
N GLU A 254 2.15 6.54 3.90
CA GLU A 254 2.97 7.66 3.43
C GLU A 254 4.16 7.13 2.63
N ALA A 255 4.19 7.42 1.34
CA ALA A 255 5.23 7.00 0.42
C ALA A 255 6.51 7.80 0.60
N GLN A 256 7.66 7.10 0.57
CA GLN A 256 8.99 7.71 0.69
C GLN A 256 9.50 8.32 -0.61
N HIS A 257 10.66 8.97 -0.49
CA HIS A 257 11.43 9.52 -1.60
C HIS A 257 11.59 8.49 -2.72
N ASP A 258 11.15 8.84 -3.92
CA ASP A 258 11.39 8.07 -5.14
C ASP A 258 11.00 6.57 -5.02
N TRP A 259 9.92 6.30 -4.29
CA TRP A 259 9.42 4.94 -4.08
C TRP A 259 8.89 4.29 -5.36
N LEU A 260 8.40 5.07 -6.33
CA LEU A 260 7.67 4.56 -7.50
C LEU A 260 8.60 3.99 -8.61
N ARG A 261 9.69 4.69 -8.97
CA ARG A 261 10.60 4.25 -10.05
C ARG A 261 11.22 2.86 -9.83
N PRO A 262 11.69 2.48 -8.63
CA PRO A 262 12.22 1.14 -8.39
C PRO A 262 11.21 0.03 -8.70
N LEU A 263 9.93 0.23 -8.37
CA LEU A 263 8.85 -0.73 -8.65
C LEU A 263 8.60 -0.83 -10.15
N LEU A 264 8.45 0.31 -10.82
CA LEU A 264 8.14 0.37 -12.25
C LEU A 264 9.27 -0.14 -13.13
N GLN A 265 10.53 0.18 -12.78
CA GLN A 265 11.69 -0.38 -13.49
C GLN A 265 11.68 -1.91 -13.39
N ARG A 266 11.42 -2.46 -12.20
CA ARG A 266 11.43 -3.92 -12.04
C ARG A 266 10.34 -4.60 -12.88
N ILE A 267 9.14 -4.02 -12.94
CA ILE A 267 8.05 -4.53 -13.79
C ILE A 267 8.37 -4.36 -15.28
N LYS A 268 9.02 -3.24 -15.68
CA LYS A 268 9.50 -3.04 -17.05
C LYS A 268 10.47 -4.17 -17.47
N ASP A 269 11.41 -4.49 -16.59
CA ASP A 269 12.43 -5.51 -16.84
C ASP A 269 11.86 -6.94 -16.77
N SER A 270 10.83 -7.16 -15.95
CA SER A 270 10.19 -8.45 -15.75
C SER A 270 8.68 -8.28 -15.55
N PRO A 271 7.88 -8.36 -16.63
CA PRO A 271 6.44 -8.10 -16.58
C PRO A 271 5.61 -9.05 -15.71
N HIS A 272 6.15 -10.23 -15.37
CA HIS A 272 5.53 -11.22 -14.47
C HIS A 272 6.03 -11.09 -13.01
N ALA A 273 6.87 -10.10 -12.70
CA ALA A 273 7.25 -9.80 -11.33
C ALA A 273 6.14 -8.98 -10.65
N VAL A 274 5.68 -9.48 -9.51
CA VAL A 274 4.84 -8.74 -8.57
C VAL A 274 5.76 -8.16 -7.51
N VAL A 275 5.73 -6.84 -7.35
CA VAL A 275 6.73 -6.13 -6.55
C VAL A 275 6.09 -5.42 -5.37
N VAL A 276 6.75 -5.51 -4.22
CA VAL A 276 6.28 -5.00 -2.93
C VAL A 276 7.31 -3.99 -2.42
N PRO A 277 6.92 -2.77 -2.00
CA PRO A 277 7.84 -1.88 -1.31
C PRO A 277 8.22 -2.45 0.06
N ILE A 278 9.31 -1.99 0.67
CA ILE A 278 9.47 -2.15 2.12
C ILE A 278 8.33 -1.39 2.80
N ILE A 279 7.60 -2.08 3.65
CA ILE A 279 6.51 -1.50 4.44
C ILE A 279 7.12 -1.06 5.77
N ASP A 280 7.30 0.25 5.93
CA ASP A 280 7.77 0.85 7.18
C ASP A 280 6.60 1.05 8.16
N VAL A 281 6.91 1.26 9.44
CA VAL A 281 5.89 1.47 10.48
C VAL A 281 5.69 2.96 10.68
N ILE A 282 4.45 3.42 10.56
CA ILE A 282 4.03 4.71 11.10
C ILE A 282 3.34 4.43 12.43
N GLU A 283 3.94 4.90 13.52
CA GLU A 283 3.43 4.67 14.87
C GLU A 283 2.03 5.28 15.03
N ALA A 284 1.04 4.47 15.40
CA ALA A 284 -0.35 4.89 15.48
C ALA A 284 -0.61 5.96 16.56
N SER A 285 0.25 6.03 17.58
CA SER A 285 0.12 6.91 18.74
C SER A 285 0.71 8.31 18.52
N ASN A 286 1.84 8.40 17.81
CA ASN A 286 2.63 9.64 17.67
C ASN A 286 3.04 9.97 16.22
N PHE A 287 2.62 9.16 15.24
CA PHE A 287 2.90 9.34 13.81
C PHE A 287 4.40 9.40 13.45
N TYR A 288 5.27 8.85 14.31
CA TYR A 288 6.67 8.66 13.99
C TYR A 288 6.81 7.68 12.82
N TYR A 289 7.54 8.11 11.79
CA TYR A 289 7.91 7.24 10.68
C TYR A 289 9.11 6.38 11.12
N SER A 290 8.79 5.23 11.69
CA SER A 290 9.76 4.24 12.16
C SER A 290 10.20 3.38 11.00
N VAL A 291 11.46 3.53 10.63
CA VAL A 291 12.10 2.57 9.75
C VAL A 291 12.66 1.44 10.57
N GLN A 292 12.49 0.23 10.06
CA GLN A 292 13.34 -0.89 10.42
C GLN A 292 14.75 -0.61 9.84
N ASP A 293 15.46 0.37 10.40
CA ASP A 293 16.84 0.69 10.05
C ASP A 293 17.76 0.20 11.17
N PRO A 294 18.65 -0.77 10.90
CA PRO A 294 19.70 -1.19 11.82
C PRO A 294 20.75 -0.09 12.13
N VAL A 295 20.73 1.06 11.43
CA VAL A 295 21.89 1.96 11.34
C VAL A 295 21.68 3.37 11.95
N THR A 296 20.47 3.91 12.08
CA THR A 296 20.24 5.33 12.46
C THR A 296 20.21 5.66 13.97
N PHE A 297 20.80 4.83 14.84
CA PHE A 297 20.99 5.15 16.27
C PHE A 297 22.40 5.71 16.56
N GLN A 298 22.69 6.98 16.25
CA GLN A 298 24.01 7.69 16.45
C GLN A 298 25.31 6.87 16.24
N GLY A 299 25.22 5.76 15.54
CA GLY A 299 26.18 4.66 15.48
C GLY A 299 26.70 4.19 16.84
N LEU A 300 26.22 3.03 17.28
CA LEU A 300 26.97 2.12 18.17
C LEU A 300 28.48 2.09 17.84
N MET A 301 28.82 2.13 16.55
CA MET A 301 30.20 2.10 16.04
C MET A 301 31.06 3.29 16.46
N ARG A 302 30.52 4.51 16.57
CA ARG A 302 31.28 5.67 17.07
C ARG A 302 31.55 5.55 18.57
N ALA A 303 30.57 5.09 19.33
CA ALA A 303 30.71 4.83 20.76
C ALA A 303 31.73 3.70 21.03
N ARG A 304 31.61 2.57 20.31
CA ARG A 304 32.55 1.44 20.37
C ARG A 304 33.96 1.86 19.98
N THR A 305 34.14 2.60 18.89
CA THR A 305 35.47 3.09 18.47
C THR A 305 36.11 4.01 19.52
N ARG A 306 35.32 4.84 20.20
CA ARG A 306 35.82 5.68 21.31
C ARG A 306 36.23 4.83 22.52
N GLY A 307 35.41 3.86 22.91
CA GLY A 307 35.73 2.91 23.99
C GLY A 307 36.97 2.07 23.68
N ALA A 308 37.11 1.60 22.43
CA ALA A 308 38.26 0.84 21.94
C ALA A 308 39.59 1.58 22.14
N ARG A 309 39.61 2.89 21.85
CA ARG A 309 40.80 3.74 22.01
C ARG A 309 41.23 3.91 23.46
N LEU A 310 40.35 3.68 24.43
CA LEU A 310 40.60 3.86 25.86
C LEU A 310 40.82 2.53 26.59
N ALA A 311 40.47 1.41 25.97
CA ALA A 311 40.58 0.09 26.57
C ALA A 311 42.05 -0.34 26.78
N ARG A 312 42.29 -1.07 27.86
CA ARG A 312 43.64 -1.53 28.28
C ARG A 312 43.86 -3.03 28.18
N GLY A 313 42.82 -3.80 27.85
CA GLY A 313 42.92 -5.25 27.72
C GLY A 313 43.57 -5.68 26.41
N ASP A 314 44.20 -6.85 26.40
CA ASP A 314 44.85 -7.42 25.21
C ASP A 314 43.86 -7.83 24.11
N VAL A 315 42.59 -8.06 24.49
CA VAL A 315 41.47 -8.36 23.59
C VAL A 315 40.34 -7.39 23.89
N LEU A 316 39.82 -6.73 22.85
CA LEU A 316 38.66 -5.85 22.94
C LEU A 316 37.38 -6.65 22.74
N VAL A 317 36.45 -6.54 23.68
CA VAL A 317 35.12 -7.16 23.59
C VAL A 317 34.08 -6.04 23.69
N PHE A 318 33.19 -5.96 22.71
CA PHE A 318 32.13 -4.95 22.67
C PHE A 318 30.78 -5.62 22.95
N LEU A 319 30.13 -5.22 24.04
CA LEU A 319 28.78 -5.63 24.41
C LEU A 319 27.86 -4.41 24.44
N ASP A 320 26.59 -4.61 24.12
CA ASP A 320 25.58 -3.58 24.30
C ASP A 320 25.09 -3.58 25.75
N ALA A 321 24.65 -2.42 26.23
CA ALA A 321 24.31 -2.22 27.65
C ALA A 321 23.12 -3.06 28.15
N HIS A 322 22.36 -3.63 27.22
CA HIS A 322 21.19 -4.48 27.47
C HIS A 322 21.43 -5.96 27.16
N CYS A 323 22.68 -6.39 26.94
CA CYS A 323 22.99 -7.81 26.77
C CYS A 323 23.04 -8.54 28.11
N GLU A 324 22.48 -9.76 28.16
CA GLU A 324 22.72 -10.71 29.24
C GLU A 324 23.72 -11.77 28.79
N ALA A 325 24.83 -11.90 29.52
CA ALA A 325 25.89 -12.80 29.14
C ALA A 325 25.73 -14.16 29.85
N SER A 326 25.52 -15.22 29.07
CA SER A 326 25.32 -16.58 29.58
C SER A 326 26.61 -17.15 30.22
N THR A 327 26.48 -18.26 30.95
CA THR A 327 27.63 -18.84 31.66
C THR A 327 28.73 -19.26 30.67
N ASP A 328 29.98 -18.91 30.99
CA ASP A 328 31.18 -19.20 30.20
C ASP A 328 31.23 -18.59 28.78
N TRP A 329 30.45 -17.54 28.50
CA TRP A 329 30.41 -16.89 27.18
C TRP A 329 31.77 -16.35 26.67
N LEU A 330 32.65 -15.90 27.58
CA LEU A 330 33.88 -15.18 27.22
C LEU A 330 35.08 -16.11 26.94
N ARG A 331 35.23 -17.19 27.69
CA ARG A 331 36.36 -18.12 27.58
C ARG A 331 36.55 -18.73 26.19
N PRO A 332 35.52 -19.24 25.49
CA PRO A 332 35.70 -19.82 24.15
C PRO A 332 36.12 -18.76 23.12
N LEU A 333 35.66 -17.51 23.27
CA LEU A 333 36.07 -16.39 22.42
C LEU A 333 37.56 -16.09 22.62
N LEU A 334 38.01 -15.94 23.86
CA LEU A 334 39.42 -15.67 24.18
C LEU A 334 40.34 -16.81 23.74
N GLN A 335 39.93 -18.07 23.92
CA GLN A 335 40.71 -19.23 23.48
C GLN A 335 40.95 -19.21 21.97
N ARG A 336 39.92 -18.87 21.18
CA ARG A 336 40.04 -18.79 19.72
C ARG A 336 41.00 -17.68 19.27
N VAL A 337 40.95 -16.51 19.91
CA VAL A 337 41.85 -15.37 19.65
C VAL A 337 43.28 -15.69 20.09
N ALA A 338 43.46 -16.41 21.21
CA ALA A 338 44.78 -16.85 21.67
C ALA A 338 45.45 -17.81 20.66
N HIS A 339 44.69 -18.74 20.07
CA HIS A 339 45.21 -19.65 19.04
C HIS A 339 45.45 -18.97 17.67
N LYS A 340 44.73 -17.89 17.35
CA LYS A 340 44.89 -17.14 16.10
C LYS A 340 44.59 -15.66 16.35
N ARG A 341 45.66 -14.87 16.48
CA ARG A 341 45.60 -13.46 16.88
C ARG A 341 44.83 -12.56 15.89
N ASP A 342 44.79 -12.91 14.61
CA ASP A 342 44.06 -12.20 13.56
C ASP A 342 42.61 -12.69 13.41
N ALA A 343 42.14 -13.62 14.26
CA ALA A 343 40.75 -14.00 14.29
C ALA A 343 39.91 -12.94 15.02
N VAL A 344 38.90 -12.41 14.33
CA VAL A 344 37.79 -11.66 14.96
C VAL A 344 36.68 -12.65 15.25
N VAL A 345 36.24 -12.72 16.50
CA VAL A 345 35.28 -13.73 16.97
C VAL A 345 34.00 -13.06 17.45
N THR A 346 32.86 -13.63 17.09
CA THR A 346 31.53 -13.17 17.50
C THR A 346 30.80 -14.30 18.20
N PRO A 347 30.24 -14.09 19.40
CA PRO A 347 29.34 -15.08 20.00
C PRO A 347 28.05 -15.18 19.19
N LEU A 348 27.31 -16.27 19.39
CA LEU A 348 25.88 -16.30 19.02
C LEU A 348 25.14 -15.29 19.90
N ILE A 349 24.18 -14.58 19.31
CA ILE A 349 23.38 -13.55 19.99
C ILE A 349 21.93 -13.99 19.93
N ASP A 350 21.36 -14.22 21.10
CA ASP A 350 19.94 -14.45 21.29
C ASP A 350 19.29 -13.10 21.72
N ILE A 351 18.07 -12.78 21.28
CA ILE A 351 17.27 -11.67 21.85
C ILE A 351 16.55 -12.11 23.12
N ILE A 352 16.14 -11.10 23.86
CA ILE A 352 15.35 -11.17 25.08
C ILE A 352 14.08 -10.36 24.79
N ASP A 353 12.91 -11.00 24.89
CA ASP A 353 11.59 -10.36 24.77
C ASP A 353 11.47 -9.23 25.80
N GLN A 354 11.13 -8.04 25.33
CA GLN A 354 11.13 -6.82 26.12
C GLN A 354 10.10 -6.79 27.26
N SER A 355 9.07 -7.65 27.20
CA SER A 355 7.96 -7.64 28.15
C SER A 355 8.00 -8.79 29.15
N THR A 356 8.54 -9.93 28.73
CA THR A 356 8.60 -11.18 29.50
C THR A 356 10.03 -11.57 29.89
N PHE A 357 11.05 -10.89 29.35
CA PHE A 357 12.47 -11.25 29.46
C PHE A 357 12.77 -12.68 28.97
N GLN A 358 11.90 -13.21 28.11
CA GLN A 358 12.08 -14.53 27.52
C GLN A 358 13.07 -14.47 26.35
N LEU A 359 14.05 -15.38 26.33
CA LEU A 359 15.04 -15.44 25.25
C LEU A 359 14.38 -15.88 23.91
N ASP A 360 14.53 -15.12 22.84
CA ASP A 360 14.01 -15.34 21.48
C ASP A 360 15.00 -14.74 20.44
N ALA A 361 15.09 -15.06 19.14
CA ALA A 361 16.19 -14.56 18.22
C ALA A 361 15.74 -13.54 17.11
N ALA A 362 16.32 -12.32 16.91
CA ALA A 362 15.88 -11.20 15.99
C ALA A 362 17.08 -10.61 15.21
N GLN A 363 17.21 -10.61 13.88
CA GLN A 363 16.38 -10.20 12.70
C GLN A 363 16.51 -8.68 12.41
N LEU A 364 17.25 -8.09 11.44
CA LEU A 364 17.58 -8.28 10.00
C LEU A 364 16.39 -8.14 9.02
N PHE A 365 16.60 -7.39 7.92
CA PHE A 365 15.65 -7.16 6.80
C PHE A 365 14.82 -8.43 6.50
N GLN A 366 13.50 -8.30 6.60
CA GLN A 366 12.57 -9.42 6.52
C GLN A 366 11.81 -9.45 5.19
N VAL A 367 11.38 -10.64 4.81
CA VAL A 367 10.45 -10.92 3.71
C VAL A 367 9.21 -11.63 4.25
N GLY A 368 8.18 -11.79 3.42
CA GLY A 368 6.94 -12.44 3.81
C GLY A 368 7.05 -13.96 3.86
N GLY A 369 6.59 -14.54 4.96
CA GLY A 369 6.32 -15.96 5.14
C GLY A 369 4.86 -16.22 5.52
N PHE A 370 4.57 -17.45 5.94
CA PHE A 370 3.26 -17.82 6.46
C PHE A 370 3.36 -18.95 7.48
N THR A 371 2.35 -19.08 8.33
CA THR A 371 2.16 -20.24 9.20
C THR A 371 1.15 -21.21 8.57
N PHE A 372 1.23 -22.49 8.90
CA PHE A 372 0.27 -23.50 8.40
C PHE A 372 -1.19 -23.26 8.85
N THR A 373 -1.43 -22.32 9.77
CA THR A 373 -2.79 -21.88 10.13
C THR A 373 -3.36 -20.85 9.15
N GLY A 374 -2.61 -20.42 8.14
CA GLY A 374 -3.06 -19.45 7.13
C GLY A 374 -2.78 -17.99 7.49
N HIS A 375 -1.94 -17.74 8.49
CA HIS A 375 -1.53 -16.38 8.88
C HIS A 375 -0.22 -15.98 8.22
N PHE A 376 -0.14 -14.72 7.77
CA PHE A 376 1.09 -14.08 7.33
C PHE A 376 2.05 -13.90 8.52
N THR A 377 3.35 -14.03 8.27
CA THR A 377 4.41 -13.69 9.23
C THR A 377 5.58 -13.07 8.50
N TRP A 378 6.39 -12.29 9.20
CA TRP A 378 7.70 -11.87 8.70
C TRP A 378 8.74 -12.97 8.98
N ILE A 379 9.66 -13.17 8.05
CA ILE A 379 10.79 -14.09 8.18
C ILE A 379 12.08 -13.41 7.71
N ASP A 380 13.22 -13.83 8.21
CA ASP A 380 14.50 -13.40 7.67
C ASP A 380 14.68 -13.76 6.21
N VAL A 381 15.45 -12.95 5.49
CA VAL A 381 15.97 -13.36 4.18
C VAL A 381 16.88 -14.59 4.36
N PRO A 382 16.56 -15.73 3.74
CA PRO A 382 17.37 -16.93 3.86
C PRO A 382 18.72 -16.74 3.16
N GLU A 383 19.76 -17.44 3.63
CA GLU A 383 21.12 -17.33 3.06
C GLU A 383 21.18 -17.64 1.56
N ARG A 384 20.32 -18.53 1.06
CA ARG A 384 20.19 -18.80 -0.38
C ARG A 384 19.86 -17.53 -1.17
N GLU A 385 19.00 -16.69 -0.60
CA GLU A 385 18.50 -15.48 -1.24
C GLU A 385 19.51 -14.34 -1.09
N LYS A 386 20.16 -14.21 0.07
CA LYS A 386 21.28 -13.27 0.24
C LYS A 386 22.39 -13.51 -0.80
N LYS A 387 22.74 -14.78 -1.05
CA LYS A 387 23.71 -15.17 -2.08
C LYS A 387 23.22 -14.87 -3.50
N ARG A 388 21.95 -15.18 -3.81
CA ARG A 388 21.35 -14.93 -5.14
C ARG A 388 21.33 -13.44 -5.48
N ARG A 389 20.85 -12.61 -4.54
CA ARG A 389 20.64 -11.17 -4.78
C ARG A 389 21.95 -10.39 -4.87
N GLY A 390 23.00 -10.84 -4.19
CA GLY A 390 24.35 -10.26 -4.22
C GLY A 390 24.51 -8.84 -3.66
N SER A 391 23.40 -8.13 -3.39
CA SER A 391 23.38 -6.77 -2.86
C SER A 391 22.11 -6.53 -2.02
N ASP A 392 22.24 -5.74 -0.96
CA ASP A 392 21.13 -5.42 -0.05
C ASP A 392 20.09 -4.47 -0.66
N ILE A 393 20.38 -3.88 -1.82
CA ILE A 393 19.45 -3.04 -2.57
C ILE A 393 18.83 -3.74 -3.78
N ALA A 394 19.21 -4.99 -4.04
CA ALA A 394 18.66 -5.76 -5.15
C ALA A 394 17.25 -6.30 -4.80
N PRO A 395 16.38 -6.51 -5.81
CA PRO A 395 15.08 -7.17 -5.60
C PRO A 395 15.25 -8.48 -4.86
N THR A 396 14.52 -8.66 -3.75
CA THR A 396 14.61 -9.84 -2.89
C THR A 396 13.36 -10.68 -3.06
N TRP A 397 13.52 -11.96 -3.37
CA TRP A 397 12.40 -12.89 -3.47
C TRP A 397 11.72 -13.11 -2.11
N SER A 398 10.40 -13.00 -2.12
CA SER A 398 9.55 -13.13 -0.96
C SER A 398 8.57 -14.29 -1.18
N PRO A 399 8.54 -15.32 -0.30
CA PRO A 399 7.57 -16.40 -0.40
C PRO A 399 6.12 -15.90 -0.42
N THR A 400 5.80 -14.91 0.42
CA THR A 400 4.47 -14.30 0.50
C THR A 400 4.55 -12.78 0.57
N MET A 401 3.41 -12.10 0.52
CA MET A 401 3.30 -10.66 0.79
C MET A 401 2.32 -10.39 1.92
N ALA A 402 2.51 -9.26 2.60
CA ALA A 402 1.52 -8.74 3.56
C ALA A 402 0.18 -8.46 2.86
N GLY A 403 0.23 -8.05 1.58
CA GLY A 403 -0.93 -7.89 0.70
C GLY A 403 -1.48 -6.47 0.64
N GLY A 404 -1.25 -5.61 1.64
CA GLY A 404 -1.68 -4.22 1.67
C GLY A 404 -1.16 -3.39 0.49
N LEU A 405 0.14 -3.51 0.22
CA LEU A 405 0.86 -2.67 -0.72
C LEU A 405 1.63 -3.53 -1.73
N PHE A 406 1.32 -3.41 -3.01
CA PHE A 406 2.09 -4.05 -4.08
C PHE A 406 1.79 -3.42 -5.44
N ALA A 407 2.71 -3.58 -6.39
CA ALA A 407 2.54 -3.21 -7.77
C ALA A 407 2.63 -4.44 -8.68
N ILE A 408 1.78 -4.48 -9.70
CA ILE A 408 1.70 -5.58 -10.66
C ILE A 408 1.37 -5.03 -12.05
N SER A 409 1.96 -5.61 -13.09
CA SER A 409 1.55 -5.37 -14.48
C SER A 409 0.04 -5.61 -14.64
N ARG A 410 -0.70 -4.63 -15.17
CA ARG A 410 -2.15 -4.74 -15.34
C ARG A 410 -2.54 -5.91 -16.24
N PRO A 411 -1.91 -6.14 -17.41
CA PRO A 411 -2.14 -7.37 -18.18
C PRO A 411 -1.91 -8.65 -17.37
N TYR A 412 -0.81 -8.74 -16.63
CA TYR A 412 -0.46 -9.92 -15.84
C TYR A 412 -1.45 -10.18 -14.70
N TYR A 413 -1.94 -9.13 -14.03
CA TYR A 413 -2.99 -9.25 -13.01
C TYR A 413 -4.26 -9.92 -13.56
N TRP A 414 -4.66 -9.58 -14.79
CA TRP A 414 -5.83 -10.21 -15.43
C TRP A 414 -5.54 -11.61 -15.95
N GLU A 415 -4.31 -11.86 -16.43
CA GLU A 415 -3.86 -13.20 -16.83
C GLU A 415 -3.87 -14.19 -15.66
N LEU A 416 -3.43 -13.75 -14.49
CA LEU A 416 -3.53 -14.51 -13.23
C LEU A 416 -4.98 -14.71 -12.77
N GLY A 417 -5.97 -14.10 -13.41
CA GLY A 417 -7.37 -14.18 -12.99
C GLY A 417 -7.70 -13.30 -11.78
N ALA A 418 -6.93 -12.22 -11.55
CA ALA A 418 -7.12 -11.27 -10.46
C ALA A 418 -7.20 -11.96 -9.07
N TYR A 419 -8.00 -11.44 -8.15
CA TYR A 419 -8.33 -12.13 -6.90
C TYR A 419 -9.48 -13.13 -7.09
N ASP A 420 -9.54 -14.17 -6.25
CA ASP A 420 -10.74 -15.01 -6.12
C ASP A 420 -11.95 -14.16 -5.66
N GLU A 421 -12.92 -13.95 -6.56
CA GLU A 421 -14.10 -13.12 -6.32
C GLU A 421 -15.04 -13.70 -5.23
N GLN A 422 -14.87 -14.98 -4.88
CA GLN A 422 -15.62 -15.62 -3.81
C GLN A 422 -15.01 -15.38 -2.42
N MET A 423 -13.80 -14.83 -2.32
CA MET A 423 -13.27 -14.37 -1.05
C MET A 423 -14.07 -13.16 -0.56
N ALA A 424 -14.54 -13.24 0.68
CA ALA A 424 -15.38 -12.21 1.29
C ALA A 424 -14.63 -11.53 2.44
N GLY A 425 -14.97 -10.27 2.71
CA GLY A 425 -14.43 -9.54 3.87
C GLY A 425 -12.92 -9.34 3.78
N TRP A 426 -12.19 -9.97 4.69
CA TRP A 426 -10.75 -9.83 4.86
C TRP A 426 -10.09 -11.16 5.24
N GLY A 427 -8.84 -11.36 4.80
CA GLY A 427 -7.95 -12.42 5.24
C GLY A 427 -7.76 -13.50 4.18
N GLY A 428 -6.52 -13.98 4.06
CA GLY A 428 -6.12 -15.11 3.19
C GLY A 428 -5.85 -14.74 1.73
N GLU A 429 -6.33 -13.60 1.25
CA GLU A 429 -6.17 -13.17 -0.15
C GLU A 429 -4.72 -12.86 -0.51
N ASN A 430 -3.93 -12.40 0.47
CA ASN A 430 -2.52 -12.08 0.30
C ASN A 430 -1.68 -13.36 0.09
N LEU A 431 -1.98 -14.42 0.84
CA LEU A 431 -1.33 -15.73 0.69
C LEU A 431 -1.76 -16.43 -0.58
N GLU A 432 -3.05 -16.39 -0.91
CA GLU A 432 -3.61 -16.96 -2.13
C GLU A 432 -2.97 -16.38 -3.39
N MET A 433 -2.93 -15.05 -3.48
CA MET A 433 -2.24 -14.38 -4.59
C MET A 433 -0.75 -14.73 -4.61
N SER A 434 -0.09 -14.84 -3.45
CA SER A 434 1.34 -15.20 -3.38
C SER A 434 1.61 -16.59 -3.95
N PHE A 435 0.81 -17.58 -3.56
CA PHE A 435 0.93 -18.95 -4.07
C PHE A 435 0.65 -19.02 -5.56
N ARG A 436 -0.42 -18.36 -6.01
CA ARG A 436 -0.78 -18.25 -7.41
C ARG A 436 0.36 -17.67 -8.25
N ILE A 437 0.96 -16.57 -7.83
CA ILE A 437 2.09 -15.93 -8.55
C ILE A 437 3.24 -16.92 -8.74
N TRP A 438 3.71 -17.55 -7.66
CA TRP A 438 4.86 -18.46 -7.71
C TRP A 438 4.55 -19.73 -8.51
N GLN A 439 3.41 -20.36 -8.26
CA GLN A 439 3.05 -21.63 -8.91
C GLN A 439 2.67 -21.47 -10.38
N CYS A 440 2.22 -20.29 -10.79
CA CYS A 440 1.95 -19.95 -12.19
C CYS A 440 3.16 -19.33 -12.91
N GLY A 441 4.37 -19.38 -12.33
CA GLY A 441 5.62 -19.03 -13.01
C GLY A 441 6.02 -17.54 -12.96
N GLY A 442 5.33 -16.73 -12.16
CA GLY A 442 5.75 -15.37 -11.82
C GLY A 442 6.77 -15.32 -10.67
N THR A 443 7.10 -14.11 -10.24
CA THR A 443 7.91 -13.89 -9.03
C THR A 443 7.26 -12.87 -8.12
N LEU A 444 7.44 -13.04 -6.81
CA LEU A 444 7.03 -12.08 -5.80
C LEU A 444 8.27 -11.51 -5.10
N GLU A 445 8.43 -10.19 -5.15
CA GLU A 445 9.71 -9.55 -4.82
C GLU A 445 9.53 -8.30 -3.94
N THR A 446 10.27 -8.22 -2.84
CA THR A 446 10.43 -6.99 -2.06
C THR A 446 11.53 -6.13 -2.69
N ILE A 447 11.23 -4.86 -2.97
CA ILE A 447 12.14 -3.90 -3.62
C ILE A 447 12.74 -2.95 -2.58
N PRO A 448 14.01 -3.12 -2.14
CA PRO A 448 14.52 -2.38 -0.99
C PRO A 448 14.66 -0.87 -1.18
N CYS A 449 14.75 -0.42 -2.43
CA CYS A 449 14.81 1.01 -2.77
C CYS A 449 13.44 1.68 -2.87
N SER A 450 12.35 0.91 -2.75
CA SER A 450 11.00 1.44 -2.62
C SER A 450 10.53 1.24 -1.20
N ARG A 451 10.07 2.31 -0.54
CA ARG A 451 9.58 2.26 0.83
C ARG A 451 8.26 3.02 0.94
N VAL A 452 7.36 2.51 1.76
CA VAL A 452 6.09 3.15 2.09
C VAL A 452 5.79 2.88 3.56
N GLY A 453 5.56 3.92 4.33
CA GLY A 453 5.12 3.81 5.71
C GLY A 453 3.65 3.43 5.76
N HIS A 454 3.28 2.57 6.70
CA HIS A 454 1.93 2.10 6.93
C HIS A 454 1.60 2.25 8.42
N VAL A 455 0.41 2.77 8.73
CA VAL A 455 -0.05 2.83 10.12
C VAL A 455 -0.55 1.47 10.58
N PHE A 456 0.26 0.74 11.34
CA PHE A 456 -0.13 -0.53 11.94
C PHE A 456 -1.05 -0.30 13.14
N ARG A 457 -2.24 -0.91 13.09
CA ARG A 457 -3.25 -0.83 14.16
C ARG A 457 -3.17 -2.04 15.06
N SER A 458 -3.44 -1.85 16.35
CA SER A 458 -3.52 -2.94 17.33
C SER A 458 -4.81 -3.77 17.20
N PHE A 459 -5.86 -3.22 16.58
CA PHE A 459 -7.11 -3.93 16.27
C PHE A 459 -7.82 -3.31 15.06
N HIS A 460 -8.77 -4.04 14.46
CA HIS A 460 -9.61 -3.53 13.38
C HIS A 460 -10.78 -2.70 13.95
N PRO A 461 -10.86 -1.38 13.67
CA PRO A 461 -11.87 -0.52 14.28
C PRO A 461 -13.28 -0.67 13.66
N TYR A 462 -13.39 -1.32 12.49
CA TYR A 462 -14.67 -1.55 11.81
C TYR A 462 -14.95 -3.07 11.75
N GLY A 463 -16.05 -3.50 12.39
CA GLY A 463 -16.43 -4.91 12.40
C GLY A 463 -16.60 -5.44 10.97
N LEU A 464 -16.21 -6.69 10.71
CA LEU A 464 -16.38 -7.31 9.39
C LEU A 464 -17.87 -7.42 9.04
N PRO A 465 -18.26 -7.35 7.74
CA PRO A 465 -19.68 -7.29 7.35
C PRO A 465 -20.53 -8.48 7.81
N ALA A 466 -19.90 -9.60 8.17
CA ALA A 466 -20.58 -10.83 8.55
C ALA A 466 -20.01 -11.38 9.87
N GLN A 467 -20.88 -11.95 10.71
CA GLN A 467 -20.50 -12.75 11.90
C GLN A 467 -19.88 -14.12 11.52
N THR A 468 -19.37 -14.24 10.29
CA THR A 468 -18.76 -15.46 9.76
C THR A 468 -17.25 -15.33 9.82
N ASP A 469 -16.56 -16.43 10.10
CA ASP A 469 -15.10 -16.50 10.02
C ASP A 469 -14.62 -16.39 8.57
N THR A 470 -14.55 -15.17 8.04
CA THR A 470 -14.13 -14.91 6.66
C THR A 470 -12.68 -15.32 6.45
N HIS A 471 -11.82 -15.13 7.44
CA HIS A 471 -10.42 -15.50 7.36
C HIS A 471 -10.26 -17.02 7.21
N GLY A 472 -10.92 -17.82 8.06
CA GLY A 472 -10.89 -19.27 7.97
C GLY A 472 -11.46 -19.81 6.65
N ILE A 473 -12.58 -19.26 6.19
CA ILE A 473 -13.19 -19.64 4.91
C ILE A 473 -12.26 -19.31 3.73
N ASN A 474 -11.76 -18.08 3.66
CA ASN A 474 -10.89 -17.65 2.56
C ASN A 474 -9.58 -18.44 2.53
N THR A 475 -8.94 -18.63 3.68
CA THR A 475 -7.72 -19.44 3.76
C THR A 475 -7.99 -20.92 3.45
N ALA A 476 -9.21 -21.44 3.66
CA ALA A 476 -9.55 -22.83 3.30
C ALA A 476 -9.67 -22.98 1.79
N ARG A 477 -10.32 -22.01 1.13
CA ARG A 477 -10.35 -21.93 -0.34
C ARG A 477 -8.96 -21.88 -0.95
N MET A 478 -8.09 -21.04 -0.39
CA MET A 478 -6.69 -20.98 -0.78
C MET A 478 -6.00 -22.35 -0.64
N ALA A 479 -6.13 -22.99 0.51
CA ALA A 479 -5.44 -24.24 0.79
C ALA A 479 -5.89 -25.37 -0.16
N GLU A 480 -7.20 -25.47 -0.40
CA GLU A 480 -7.79 -26.47 -1.30
C GLU A 480 -7.26 -26.34 -2.74
N VAL A 481 -6.99 -25.12 -3.19
CA VAL A 481 -6.56 -24.86 -4.58
C VAL A 481 -5.03 -24.94 -4.73
N TRP A 482 -4.26 -24.51 -3.74
CA TRP A 482 -2.84 -24.21 -3.91
C TRP A 482 -1.89 -24.98 -2.99
N MET A 483 -2.39 -25.72 -2.02
CA MET A 483 -1.53 -26.40 -1.05
C MET A 483 -1.42 -27.91 -1.25
N ASP A 484 -2.15 -28.51 -2.20
CA ASP A 484 -2.11 -29.95 -2.50
C ASP A 484 -2.15 -30.80 -1.20
N GLU A 485 -1.24 -31.77 -1.02
CA GLU A 485 -1.14 -32.58 0.20
C GLU A 485 -0.85 -31.76 1.48
N TYR A 486 -0.30 -30.56 1.37
CA TYR A 486 -0.02 -29.67 2.51
C TYR A 486 -1.29 -29.05 3.08
N ALA A 487 -2.43 -29.10 2.37
CA ALA A 487 -3.72 -28.67 2.89
C ALA A 487 -4.11 -29.44 4.17
N GLU A 488 -3.68 -30.71 4.31
CA GLU A 488 -3.92 -31.51 5.52
C GLU A 488 -3.23 -30.96 6.77
N LEU A 489 -2.10 -30.27 6.62
CA LEU A 489 -1.39 -29.66 7.76
C LEU A 489 -2.16 -28.48 8.35
N LYS A 490 -3.06 -27.89 7.56
CA LYS A 490 -3.98 -26.86 8.00
C LYS A 490 -5.18 -27.46 8.72
N THR A 491 -5.82 -28.50 8.17
CA THR A 491 -7.04 -29.08 8.75
C THR A 491 -6.81 -29.84 10.07
N ARG A 492 -5.57 -30.28 10.33
CA ARG A 492 -5.19 -30.95 11.58
C ARG A 492 -4.85 -30.01 12.74
N ARG A 493 -4.80 -28.70 12.52
CA ARG A 493 -4.48 -27.67 13.51
C ARG A 493 -5.65 -26.71 13.66
#